data_AF-A0A535KHQ5-F1
#
_entry.id   AF-A0A535KHQ5-F1
#
_cell.length_a   1.000
_cell.length_b   1.000
_cell.length_c   1.000
_cell.angle_alpha   90.00
_cell.angle_beta   90.00
_cell.angle_gamma   90.00
#
_symmetry.space_group_name_H-M   'P 1'
#
loop_
_entity.id
_entity.type
_entity.pdbx_description
1 polymer ?
#
loop_
_entity_poly.entity_id
_entity_poly.type
_entity_poly.pdbx_seq_one_letter_code
_entity_poly.pdbx_strand_id
1 'polypeptide(L)'
;MSVDAEGYGFPEHQRTLSRLIDDVRVLSPAGVERAAQGWDRHARLHGLDAIHAAEKAAVHAIESDGRGPAWDEVRRNLFGLTESGGALVSWKAEHGDIGHKAEDAAFAAALGLVAGNLIGKEQQATLMRPLAEALPWLLPEENQPVA
;
A
#
# COMPACT_ATOMS: atom_id res chain seq x y z
N MET A 1 2.65 18.80 33.38
CA MET A 1 3.51 17.66 33.06
C MET A 1 3.49 17.50 31.56
N SER A 2 4.57 17.94 30.93
CA SER A 2 4.83 17.80 29.50
C SER A 2 4.84 16.32 29.15
N VAL A 3 4.11 15.94 28.10
CA VAL A 3 4.32 14.63 27.48
C VAL A 3 5.44 14.81 26.47
N ASP A 4 6.57 14.18 26.77
CA ASP A 4 7.78 14.15 25.98
C ASP A 4 7.49 13.81 24.51
N ALA A 5 7.86 14.76 23.66
CA ALA A 5 8.19 14.52 22.27
C ALA A 5 9.52 13.77 22.23
N GLU A 6 9.52 12.48 21.93
CA GLU A 6 10.68 11.74 21.40
C GLU A 6 10.30 10.28 21.11
N GLY A 7 9.86 10.05 19.88
CA GLY A 7 9.56 8.73 19.35
C GLY A 7 9.23 8.87 17.87
N TYR A 8 10.24 9.20 17.07
CA TYR A 8 10.12 9.32 15.62
C TYR A 8 9.35 8.12 15.08
N GLY A 9 8.16 8.39 14.52
CA GLY A 9 7.08 7.43 14.32
C GLY A 9 7.50 6.18 13.55
N PHE A 10 7.64 5.07 14.27
CA PHE A 10 7.82 3.73 13.69
C PHE A 10 7.12 2.56 14.39
N PRO A 11 6.49 2.63 15.59
CA PRO A 11 5.81 1.44 16.14
C PRO A 11 4.41 1.23 15.55
N GLU A 12 3.64 2.31 15.33
CA GLU A 12 2.28 2.20 14.79
C GLU A 12 2.28 1.84 13.31
N HIS A 13 3.11 2.53 12.50
CA HIS A 13 3.27 2.20 11.08
C HIS A 13 3.82 0.80 10.85
N GLN A 14 4.74 0.32 11.70
CA GLN A 14 5.27 -1.04 11.59
C GLN A 14 4.21 -2.09 11.90
N ARG A 15 3.31 -1.86 12.87
CA ARG A 15 2.14 -2.74 13.10
C ARG A 15 1.18 -2.75 11.92
N THR A 16 0.92 -1.58 11.34
CA THR A 16 0.04 -1.43 10.17
C THR A 16 0.64 -2.10 8.94
N LEU A 17 1.95 -2.02 8.77
CA LEU A 17 2.66 -2.64 7.67
C LEU A 17 2.79 -4.16 7.82
N SER A 18 3.06 -4.64 9.04
CA SER A 18 3.01 -6.08 9.34
C SER A 18 1.62 -6.65 9.08
N ARG A 19 0.56 -5.92 9.46
CA ARG A 19 -0.82 -6.29 9.12
C ARG A 19 -1.04 -6.33 7.62
N LEU A 20 -0.58 -5.32 6.88
CA LEU A 20 -0.69 -5.31 5.41
C LEU A 20 -0.04 -6.56 4.79
N ILE A 21 1.17 -6.89 5.22
CA ILE A 21 1.90 -8.06 4.71
C ILE A 21 1.15 -9.36 5.04
N ASP A 22 0.59 -9.48 6.25
CA ASP A 22 -0.20 -10.65 6.66
C ASP A 22 -1.51 -10.77 5.85
N ASP A 23 -2.23 -9.67 5.67
CA ASP A 23 -3.47 -9.60 4.89
C ASP A 23 -3.23 -9.93 3.40
N VAL A 24 -2.16 -9.40 2.80
CA VAL A 24 -1.73 -9.72 1.42
C VAL A 24 -1.38 -11.21 1.30
N ARG A 25 -0.79 -11.80 2.34
CA ARG A 25 -0.41 -13.22 2.37
C ARG A 25 -1.61 -14.18 2.38
N VAL A 26 -2.73 -13.75 2.96
CA VAL A 26 -3.95 -14.58 3.06
C VAL A 26 -5.04 -14.14 2.08
N LEU A 27 -4.72 -13.22 1.16
CA LEU A 27 -5.67 -12.68 0.20
C LEU A 27 -6.20 -13.79 -0.72
N SER A 28 -7.53 -13.99 -0.71
CA SER A 28 -8.21 -14.90 -1.65
C SER A 28 -8.12 -14.39 -3.09
N PRO A 29 -8.33 -15.24 -4.12
CA PRO A 29 -8.37 -14.80 -5.52
C PRO A 29 -9.32 -13.63 -5.76
N ALA A 30 -10.54 -13.69 -5.20
CA ALA A 30 -11.51 -12.58 -5.29
C ALA A 30 -11.04 -11.28 -4.62
N GLY A 31 -10.07 -11.35 -3.69
CA GLY A 31 -9.42 -10.19 -3.10
C GLY A 31 -8.36 -9.59 -4.02
N VAL A 32 -7.60 -10.44 -4.72
CA VAL A 32 -6.64 -10.05 -5.75
C VAL A 32 -7.38 -9.36 -6.90
N GLU A 33 -8.47 -9.94 -7.39
CA GLU A 33 -9.34 -9.34 -8.40
C GLU A 33 -9.86 -7.97 -7.97
N ARG A 34 -10.30 -7.82 -6.71
CA ARG A 34 -10.77 -6.52 -6.17
C ARG A 34 -9.66 -5.49 -6.09
N ALA A 35 -8.44 -5.87 -5.71
CA ALA A 35 -7.30 -4.96 -5.72
C ALA A 35 -6.96 -4.49 -7.15
N ALA A 36 -6.98 -5.41 -8.11
CA ALA A 36 -6.77 -5.10 -9.53
C ALA A 36 -7.86 -4.19 -10.10
N GLN A 37 -9.13 -4.43 -9.74
CA GLN A 37 -10.25 -3.57 -10.11
C GLN A 37 -10.13 -2.18 -9.47
N GLY A 38 -9.71 -2.11 -8.21
CA GLY A 38 -9.41 -0.86 -7.53
C GLY A 38 -8.31 -0.07 -8.24
N TRP A 39 -7.25 -0.75 -8.67
CA TRP A 39 -6.21 -0.15 -9.50
C TRP A 39 -6.76 0.43 -10.80
N ASP A 40 -7.49 -0.35 -11.62
CA ASP A 40 -8.06 0.15 -12.88
C ASP A 40 -9.04 1.31 -12.65
N ARG A 41 -9.88 1.20 -11.62
CA ARG A 41 -10.87 2.22 -11.25
C ARG A 41 -10.19 3.53 -10.85
N HIS A 42 -9.22 3.50 -9.94
CA HIS A 42 -8.57 4.71 -9.45
C HIS A 42 -7.54 5.27 -10.43
N ALA A 43 -6.84 4.40 -11.19
CA ALA A 43 -6.00 4.80 -12.30
C ALA A 43 -6.79 5.53 -13.41
N ARG A 44 -8.04 5.13 -13.66
CA ARG A 44 -8.94 5.84 -14.60
C ARG A 44 -9.60 7.08 -14.01
N LEU A 45 -10.01 7.05 -12.74
CA LEU A 45 -10.75 8.16 -12.10
C LEU A 45 -9.86 9.35 -11.71
N HIS A 46 -8.69 9.08 -11.13
CA HIS A 46 -7.76 10.14 -10.68
C HIS A 46 -6.61 10.37 -11.67
N GLY A 47 -6.49 9.49 -12.68
CA GLY A 47 -5.39 9.47 -13.62
C GLY A 47 -4.15 8.79 -13.02
N LEU A 48 -3.52 7.91 -13.82
CA LEU A 48 -2.22 7.31 -13.50
C LEU A 48 -1.16 8.36 -13.10
N ASP A 49 -1.25 9.57 -13.65
CA ASP A 49 -0.33 10.67 -13.36
C ASP A 49 -0.38 11.10 -11.88
N ALA A 50 -1.57 11.14 -11.27
CA ALA A 50 -1.72 11.50 -9.86
C ALA A 50 -1.14 10.43 -8.93
N ILE A 51 -1.31 9.15 -9.29
CA ILE A 51 -0.72 8.02 -8.57
C ILE A 51 0.81 8.11 -8.68
N HIS A 52 1.36 8.20 -9.90
CA HIS A 52 2.81 8.32 -10.10
C HIS A 52 3.42 9.56 -9.42
N ALA A 53 2.71 10.68 -9.39
CA ALA A 53 3.14 11.89 -8.69
C ALA A 53 3.19 11.67 -7.17
N ALA A 54 2.18 11.00 -6.61
CA ALA A 54 2.15 10.64 -5.19
C ALA A 54 3.24 9.61 -4.86
N GLU A 55 3.49 8.63 -5.72
CA GLU A 55 4.56 7.65 -5.57
C GLU A 55 5.93 8.32 -5.56
N LYS A 56 6.18 9.21 -6.53
CA LYS A 56 7.43 9.95 -6.61
C LYS A 56 7.65 10.83 -5.37
N ALA A 57 6.61 11.51 -4.90
CA ALA A 57 6.67 12.31 -3.68
C ALA A 57 6.97 11.44 -2.46
N ALA A 58 6.33 10.27 -2.36
CA ALA A 58 6.54 9.33 -1.26
C ALA A 58 7.96 8.75 -1.25
N VAL A 59 8.46 8.26 -2.38
CA VAL A 59 9.84 7.75 -2.50
C VAL A 59 10.83 8.85 -2.14
N HIS A 60 10.67 10.05 -2.72
CA HIS A 60 11.56 11.17 -2.44
C HIS A 60 11.57 11.56 -0.95
N ALA A 61 10.41 11.57 -0.30
CA ALA A 61 10.30 11.91 1.11
C ALA A 61 10.90 10.81 2.01
N ILE A 62 10.68 9.53 1.68
CA ILE A 62 11.29 8.38 2.36
C ILE A 62 12.81 8.42 2.26
N GLU A 63 13.35 8.71 1.07
CA GLU A 63 14.80 8.84 0.85
C GLU A 63 15.37 10.01 1.63
N SER A 64 14.70 11.17 1.62
CA SER A 64 15.13 12.38 2.33
C SER A 64 15.11 12.22 3.85
N ASP A 65 14.19 11.42 4.39
CA ASP A 65 14.10 11.10 5.84
C ASP A 65 15.00 9.93 6.25
N GLY A 66 15.78 9.34 5.31
CA GLY A 66 16.70 8.23 5.59
C GLY A 66 16.01 6.87 5.77
N ARG A 67 14.75 6.74 5.35
CA ARG A 67 13.93 5.51 5.47
C ARG A 67 14.08 4.56 4.28
N GLY A 68 14.92 4.87 3.30
CA GLY A 68 15.17 4.05 2.11
C GLY A 68 15.44 2.56 2.39
N PRO A 69 16.28 2.19 3.38
CA PRO A 69 16.54 0.79 3.71
C PRO A 69 15.31 0.03 4.21
N ALA A 70 14.46 0.68 5.01
CA ALA A 70 13.21 0.09 5.52
C ALA A 70 12.20 -0.09 4.39
N TRP A 71 12.11 0.89 3.48
CA TRP A 71 11.30 0.76 2.28
C TRP A 71 11.78 -0.40 1.40
N ASP A 72 13.09 -0.56 1.19
CA ASP A 72 13.60 -1.63 0.34
C ASP A 72 13.35 -3.02 0.93
N GLU A 73 13.41 -3.18 2.26
CA GLU A 73 13.03 -4.44 2.93
C GLU A 73 11.57 -4.80 2.72
N VAL A 74 10.67 -3.82 2.89
CA VAL A 74 9.23 -3.99 2.66
C VAL A 74 8.97 -4.35 1.21
N ARG A 75 9.64 -3.64 0.28
CA ARG A 75 9.52 -3.90 -1.15
C ARG A 75 9.94 -5.33 -1.51
N ARG A 76 11.07 -5.80 -0.99
CA ARG A 76 11.56 -7.17 -1.20
C ARG A 76 10.60 -8.22 -0.61
N ASN A 77 10.06 -7.97 0.58
CA ASN A 77 9.12 -8.90 1.22
C ASN A 77 7.81 -9.00 0.44
N LEU A 78 7.26 -7.87 -0.02
CA LEU A 78 6.04 -7.85 -0.82
C LEU A 78 6.26 -8.59 -2.16
N PHE A 79 7.33 -8.25 -2.88
CA PHE A 79 7.70 -8.88 -4.15
C PHE A 79 7.96 -10.39 -4.02
N GLY A 80 8.53 -10.82 -2.89
CA GLY A 80 8.73 -12.23 -2.58
C GLY A 80 7.42 -13.02 -2.42
N LEU A 81 6.34 -12.35 -2.02
CA LEU A 81 5.00 -12.95 -1.83
C LEU A 81 4.17 -12.96 -3.12
N THR A 82 4.39 -11.99 -4.01
CA THR A 82 3.57 -11.76 -5.21
C THR A 82 4.19 -12.33 -6.51
N GLU A 83 5.52 -12.27 -6.70
CA GLU A 83 6.20 -12.62 -7.97
C GLU A 83 7.19 -13.80 -7.89
N SER A 84 7.90 -14.00 -6.78
CA SER A 84 8.98 -15.02 -6.72
C SER A 84 8.44 -16.46 -6.77
N GLY A 85 9.29 -17.46 -7.07
CA GLY A 85 8.89 -18.88 -7.22
C GLY A 85 8.09 -19.51 -6.07
N GLY A 86 7.98 -18.86 -4.90
CA GLY A 86 7.09 -19.16 -3.77
C GLY A 86 5.79 -18.36 -3.70
N ALA A 87 5.41 -17.62 -4.75
CA ALA A 87 4.20 -16.81 -4.80
C ALA A 87 2.98 -17.67 -4.49
N LEU A 88 2.10 -17.11 -3.65
CA LEU A 88 0.94 -17.80 -3.11
C LEU A 88 0.05 -18.29 -4.26
N VAL A 89 -0.53 -19.48 -4.10
CA VAL A 89 -1.36 -20.14 -5.13
C VAL A 89 -2.46 -19.20 -5.65
N SER A 90 -2.99 -18.31 -4.80
CA SER A 90 -4.01 -17.32 -5.17
C SER A 90 -3.52 -16.20 -6.10
N TRP A 91 -2.25 -15.81 -6.00
CA TRP A 91 -1.62 -14.81 -6.87
C TRP A 91 -1.11 -15.45 -8.17
N LYS A 92 -0.60 -16.69 -8.09
CA LYS A 92 -0.22 -17.49 -9.27
C LYS A 92 -1.42 -17.95 -10.11
N ALA A 93 -2.58 -18.16 -9.48
CA ALA A 93 -3.81 -18.55 -10.18
C ALA A 93 -4.31 -17.42 -11.10
N GLU A 94 -4.03 -16.17 -10.75
CA GLU A 94 -4.33 -14.97 -11.54
C GLU A 94 -3.12 -14.54 -12.36
N HIS A 95 -2.55 -15.47 -13.13
CA HIS A 95 -1.43 -15.17 -14.01
C HIS A 95 -1.86 -14.17 -15.10
N GLY A 96 -1.19 -13.01 -15.17
CA GLY A 96 -1.39 -12.00 -16.21
C GLY A 96 -1.61 -10.59 -15.69
N ASP A 97 -2.35 -9.78 -16.46
CA ASP A 97 -2.58 -8.34 -16.22
C ASP A 97 -3.29 -8.06 -14.87
N ILE A 98 -4.10 -9.00 -14.36
CA ILE A 98 -4.82 -8.86 -13.08
C ILE A 98 -3.85 -8.94 -11.89
N GLY A 99 -2.97 -9.94 -11.87
CA GLY A 99 -1.96 -10.08 -10.82
C GLY A 99 -1.03 -8.87 -10.74
N HIS A 100 -0.55 -8.36 -11.88
CA HIS A 100 0.29 -7.15 -11.91
C HIS A 100 -0.44 -5.92 -11.34
N LYS A 101 -1.71 -5.71 -11.70
CA LYS A 101 -2.50 -4.58 -11.17
C LYS A 101 -2.75 -4.69 -9.67
N ALA A 102 -3.01 -5.89 -9.17
CA ALA A 102 -3.18 -6.13 -7.75
C ALA A 102 -1.86 -5.90 -6.98
N GLU A 103 -0.73 -6.25 -7.60
CA GLU A 103 0.60 -5.98 -7.07
C GLU A 103 0.90 -4.48 -7.03
N ASP A 104 0.64 -3.75 -8.11
CA ASP A 104 0.79 -2.29 -8.16
C ASP A 104 -0.04 -1.61 -7.05
N ALA A 105 -1.28 -2.07 -6.85
CA ALA A 105 -2.12 -1.61 -5.74
C ALA A 105 -1.49 -1.91 -4.36
N ALA A 106 -0.91 -3.11 -4.20
CA ALA A 106 -0.25 -3.51 -2.96
C ALA A 106 1.01 -2.68 -2.67
N PHE A 107 1.83 -2.41 -3.69
CA PHE A 107 3.00 -1.56 -3.57
C PHE A 107 2.65 -0.10 -3.26
N ALA A 108 1.66 0.46 -3.95
CA ALA A 108 1.21 1.82 -3.69
C ALA A 108 0.73 1.98 -2.24
N ALA A 109 -0.08 1.06 -1.73
CA ALA A 109 -0.55 1.10 -0.35
C ALA A 109 0.60 0.96 0.66
N ALA A 110 1.54 0.04 0.42
CA ALA A 110 2.72 -0.12 1.27
C ALA A 110 3.58 1.16 1.29
N LEU A 111 3.78 1.79 0.13
CA LEU A 111 4.51 3.04 0.00
C LEU A 111 3.83 4.16 0.79
N GLY A 112 2.50 4.28 0.69
CA GLY A 112 1.72 5.24 1.46
C GLY A 112 1.82 5.04 2.98
N LEU A 113 1.89 3.79 3.44
CA LEU A 113 2.08 3.48 4.87
C LEU A 113 3.48 3.84 5.37
N VAL A 114 4.52 3.58 4.56
CA VAL A 114 5.92 3.86 4.90
C VAL A 114 6.21 5.36 4.85
N ALA A 115 5.66 6.06 3.85
CA ALA A 115 5.72 7.52 3.77
C ALA A 115 4.96 8.15 4.94
N GLY A 116 3.80 7.60 5.34
CA GLY A 116 3.07 8.07 6.51
C GLY A 116 2.77 9.58 6.41
N ASN A 117 3.16 10.33 7.45
CA ASN A 117 3.00 11.78 7.50
C ASN A 117 4.09 12.57 6.75
N LEU A 118 4.96 11.91 5.98
CA LEU A 118 5.98 12.58 5.15
C LEU A 118 5.38 13.15 3.85
N ILE A 119 4.21 12.66 3.44
CA ILE A 119 3.45 13.14 2.28
C ILE A 119 2.11 13.73 2.74
N GLY A 120 1.46 14.49 1.85
CA GLY A 120 0.14 15.03 2.14
C GLY A 120 -0.89 13.90 2.31
N LYS A 121 -1.90 14.10 3.18
CA LYS A 121 -2.98 13.13 3.40
C LYS A 121 -3.69 12.70 2.12
N GLU A 122 -3.87 13.61 1.17
CA GLU A 122 -4.50 13.31 -0.12
C GLU A 122 -3.61 12.43 -1.01
N GLN A 123 -2.29 12.65 -1.00
CA GLN A 123 -1.32 11.80 -1.71
C GLN A 123 -1.29 10.41 -1.09
N GLN A 124 -1.30 10.33 0.24
CA GLN A 124 -1.37 9.08 0.97
C GLN A 124 -2.66 8.31 0.64
N ALA A 125 -3.82 8.98 0.66
CA ALA A 125 -5.09 8.36 0.29
C ALA A 125 -5.10 7.88 -1.17
N THR A 126 -4.53 8.67 -2.09
CA THR A 126 -4.40 8.30 -3.51
C THR A 126 -3.65 6.99 -3.69
N LEU A 127 -2.59 6.77 -2.91
CA LEU A 127 -1.80 5.53 -2.95
C LEU A 127 -2.51 4.33 -2.32
N MET A 128 -3.33 4.55 -1.29
CA MET A 128 -4.01 3.47 -0.55
C MET A 128 -5.34 3.05 -1.16
N ARG A 129 -6.02 3.93 -1.90
CA ARG A 129 -7.35 3.71 -2.49
C ARG A 129 -7.47 2.42 -3.32
N PRO A 130 -6.53 2.09 -4.23
CA PRO A 130 -6.61 0.88 -5.03
C PRO A 130 -6.73 -0.39 -4.19
N LEU A 131 -5.92 -0.51 -3.13
CA LEU A 131 -5.93 -1.69 -2.27
C LEU A 131 -7.04 -1.62 -1.20
N ALA A 132 -7.54 -0.44 -0.86
CA ALA A 132 -8.64 -0.28 0.10
C ALA A 132 -9.93 -0.99 -0.35
N GLU A 133 -10.15 -1.16 -1.65
CA GLU A 133 -11.26 -1.95 -2.22
C GLU A 133 -11.18 -3.45 -1.82
N ALA A 134 -9.96 -3.96 -1.62
CA ALA A 134 -9.72 -5.31 -1.10
C ALA A 134 -9.60 -5.32 0.44
N LEU A 135 -8.91 -4.32 0.99
CA LEU A 135 -8.55 -4.17 2.41
C LEU A 135 -9.11 -2.85 2.98
N PRO A 136 -10.38 -2.83 3.40
CA PRO A 136 -11.10 -1.61 3.76
C PRO A 136 -10.53 -0.85 4.96
N TRP A 137 -9.68 -1.49 5.75
CA TRP A 137 -9.05 -0.87 6.92
C TRP A 137 -7.97 0.16 6.54
N LEU A 138 -7.49 0.19 5.29
CA LEU A 138 -6.48 1.13 4.82
C LEU A 138 -7.00 2.57 4.76
N LEU A 139 -8.30 2.75 4.49
CA LEU A 139 -8.98 4.05 4.44
C LEU A 139 -10.27 4.00 5.25
N PRO A 140 -10.16 3.90 6.60
CA PRO A 140 -11.32 3.74 7.44
C PRO A 140 -12.22 4.99 7.40
N GLU A 141 -11.65 6.17 7.18
CA GLU A 141 -12.38 7.45 7.09
C GLU A 141 -13.23 7.55 5.81
N GLU A 142 -12.79 6.97 4.69
CA GLU A 142 -13.58 6.94 3.44
C GLU A 142 -14.64 5.81 3.45
N ASN A 143 -14.49 4.83 4.35
CA ASN A 143 -15.34 3.64 4.41
C ASN A 143 -16.26 3.60 5.64
N GLN A 144 -16.32 4.68 6.42
CA GLN A 144 -17.32 4.86 7.46
C GLN A 144 -18.66 5.22 6.80
N PRO A 145 -19.76 4.47 7.07
CA PRO A 145 -21.07 4.95 6.70
C PRO A 145 -21.30 6.26 7.44
N VAL A 146 -21.59 7.33 6.67
CA VAL A 146 -22.08 8.58 7.24
C VAL A 146 -23.29 8.26 8.14
N ALA A 147 -23.18 8.61 9.42
CA ALA A 147 -24.24 8.41 10.40
C ALA A 147 -25.48 9.25 10.10
#